data_AF-A0A7X2SZU9-F1
#
_entry.id   AF-A0A7X2SZU9-F1
#
_cell.length_a   1.000
_cell.length_b   1.000
_cell.length_c   1.000
_cell.angle_alpha   90.00
_cell.angle_beta   90.00
_cell.angle_gamma   90.00
#
_symmetry.space_group_name_H-M   'P 1'
#
loop_
_entity.id
_entity.type
_entity.pdbx_description
1 polymer ?
#
loop_
_entity_poly.entity_id
_entity_poly.type
_entity_poly.pdbx_seq_one_letter_code
_entity_poly.pdbx_strand_id
1 'polypeptide(L)' 'MSIKSYFMKKMLRAKMKDVPEAQQDRMIEIIEKNPDLFQKIGAEVQQLMKHGKSQTSASMEVMRKYQDEIKRAF' A
#
# COMPACT_ATOMS: atom_id res chain seq x y z
N MET A 1 9.76 16.67 1.03
CA MET A 1 9.64 15.37 1.74
C MET A 1 9.64 15.64 3.24
N SER A 2 8.52 15.41 3.93
CA SER A 2 8.40 15.63 5.37
C SER A 2 8.84 14.41 6.19
N ILE A 3 9.19 14.60 7.46
CA ILE A 3 9.59 13.56 8.43
C ILE A 3 8.58 12.39 8.50
N LYS A 4 7.30 12.65 8.22
CA LYS A 4 6.25 11.62 8.10
C LYS A 4 6.57 10.56 7.03
N SER A 5 7.15 10.95 5.89
CA SER A 5 7.51 10.05 4.80
C SER A 5 8.61 9.06 5.22
N TYR A 6 9.56 9.50 6.05
CA TYR A 6 10.66 8.66 6.54
C TYR A 6 10.18 7.60 7.55
N PHE A 7 9.32 7.99 8.50
CA PHE A 7 8.71 7.04 9.43
C PHE A 7 7.80 6.02 8.73
N MET A 8 7.01 6.48 7.75
CA MET A 8 6.16 5.61 6.93
C MET A 8 7.02 4.62 6.14
N LYS A 9 8.09 5.09 5.48
CA LYS A 9 9.09 4.25 4.80
C LYS A 9 9.61 3.16 5.74
N LYS A 10 10.11 3.53 6.93
CA LYS A 10 10.72 2.58 7.88
C LYS A 10 9.72 1.53 8.38
N MET A 11 8.46 1.92 8.66
CA MET A 11 7.40 0.98 9.03
C MET A 11 7.05 0.01 7.90
N LEU A 12 6.94 0.53 6.67
CA LEU A 12 6.67 -0.26 5.48
C LEU A 12 7.80 -1.26 5.22
N ARG A 13 9.06 -0.83 5.29
CA ARG A 13 10.23 -1.73 5.19
C ARG A 13 10.22 -2.82 6.27
N ALA A 14 9.86 -2.47 7.51
CA ALA A 14 9.79 -3.43 8.61
C ALA A 14 8.66 -4.48 8.45
N LYS A 15 7.58 -4.14 7.74
CA LYS A 15 6.51 -5.09 7.36
C LYS A 15 6.82 -5.86 6.07
N MET A 16 7.72 -5.35 5.24
CA MET A 16 8.17 -5.93 3.97
C MET A 16 9.56 -6.57 4.08
N LYS A 17 9.93 -7.10 5.25
CA LYS A 17 11.26 -7.71 5.48
C LYS A 17 11.63 -8.80 4.48
N ASP A 18 10.63 -9.51 3.95
CA ASP A 18 10.80 -10.57 2.97
C ASP A 18 10.83 -10.06 1.51
N VAL A 19 10.69 -8.75 1.30
CA VAL A 19 10.71 -8.09 -0.01
C VAL A 19 12.08 -7.42 -0.21
N PRO A 20 12.78 -7.62 -1.34
CA PRO A 20 14.08 -6.98 -1.60
C PRO A 20 14.02 -5.45 -1.55
N GLU A 21 15.07 -4.78 -1.07
CA GLU A 21 15.09 -3.30 -0.93
C GLU A 21 14.76 -2.57 -2.23
N ALA A 22 15.24 -3.07 -3.38
CA ALA A 22 14.93 -2.49 -4.69
C ALA A 22 13.43 -2.52 -5.02
N GLN A 23 12.69 -3.52 -4.54
CA GLN A 23 11.23 -3.58 -4.69
C GLN A 23 10.53 -2.68 -3.67
N GLN A 24 11.06 -2.59 -2.44
CA GLN A 24 10.53 -1.67 -1.43
C GLN A 24 10.60 -0.22 -1.92
N ASP A 25 11.73 0.19 -2.49
CA ASP A 25 11.92 1.56 -2.98
C ASP A 25 11.02 1.89 -4.16
N ARG A 26 10.82 0.96 -5.11
CA ARG A 26 9.79 1.13 -6.15
C ARG A 26 8.40 1.31 -5.55
N MET A 27 8.03 0.48 -4.57
CA MET A 27 6.72 0.58 -3.94
C MET A 27 6.51 1.94 -3.28
N ILE A 28 7.54 2.44 -2.60
CA ILE A 28 7.49 3.76 -1.97
C ILE A 28 7.39 4.87 -3.03
N GLU A 29 8.15 4.77 -4.13
CA GLU A 29 8.12 5.75 -5.21
C GLU A 29 6.74 5.81 -5.88
N ILE A 30 6.08 4.66 -6.05
CA ILE A 30 4.70 4.58 -6.58
C ILE A 30 3.70 5.18 -5.58
N ILE A 31 3.88 4.93 -4.27
CA ILE A 31 3.10 5.59 -3.22
C ILE A 31 3.30 7.11 -3.25
N GLU A 32 4.53 7.58 -3.46
CA GLU A 32 4.84 9.01 -3.58
C GLU A 32 4.22 9.65 -4.83
N LYS A 33 4.10 8.90 -5.94
CA LYS A 33 3.44 9.37 -7.17
C LYS A 33 1.91 9.48 -7.03
N ASN A 34 1.27 8.55 -6.32
CA ASN A 34 -0.19 8.52 -6.15
C ASN A 34 -0.62 8.29 -4.69
N PRO A 35 -0.30 9.21 -3.76
CA PRO A 35 -0.54 9.01 -2.34
C PRO A 35 -2.02 8.81 -2.00
N ASP A 36 -2.92 9.48 -2.74
CA ASP A 36 -4.36 9.38 -2.54
C ASP A 36 -4.90 7.98 -2.84
N LEU A 37 -4.40 7.35 -3.90
CA LEU A 37 -4.77 5.97 -4.26
C LEU A 37 -4.40 5.00 -3.15
N PHE A 38 -3.18 5.08 -2.62
CA PHE A 38 -2.74 4.19 -1.55
C PHE A 38 -3.45 4.47 -0.23
N GLN A 39 -3.79 5.73 0.05
CA GLN A 39 -4.60 6.09 1.21
C GLN A 39 -6.00 5.47 1.12
N LYS A 40 -6.64 5.52 -0.06
CA LYS A 40 -7.94 4.86 -0.32
C LYS A 40 -7.82 3.35 -0.17
N ILE A 41 -6.82 2.73 -0.80
CA ILE A 41 -6.56 1.28 -0.70
C ILE A 41 -6.42 0.88 0.77
N GLY A 42 -5.57 1.58 1.54
CA GLY A 42 -5.35 1.30 2.95
C GLY A 42 -6.62 1.43 3.80
N ALA A 43 -7.39 2.50 3.60
CA ALA A 43 -8.65 2.72 4.30
C ALA A 43 -9.67 1.62 4.00
N GLU A 44 -9.75 1.18 2.74
CA GLU A 44 -10.73 0.20 2.30
C GLU A 44 -10.37 -1.21 2.73
N VAL A 45 -9.08 -1.57 2.72
CA VAL A 45 -8.59 -2.83 3.32
C VAL A 45 -8.94 -2.86 4.81
N GLN A 46 -8.68 -1.76 5.54
CA GLN A 46 -9.04 -1.65 6.96
C GLN A 46 -10.55 -1.77 7.18
N GLN A 47 -11.36 -1.19 6.30
CA GLN A 47 -12.82 -1.32 6.38
C GLN A 47 -13.25 -2.77 6.19
N LEU A 48 -12.77 -3.44 5.15
CA LEU A 48 -13.08 -4.85 4.89
C LEU A 48 -12.62 -5.78 6.02
N MET A 49 -11.46 -5.49 6.61
CA MET A 49 -11.00 -6.19 7.81
C MET A 49 -11.96 -6.00 9.00
N LYS A 50 -12.47 -4.78 9.22
CA LYS A 50 -13.50 -4.50 10.24
C LYS A 50 -14.82 -5.22 9.95
N HIS A 51 -15.14 -5.44 8.67
CA HIS A 51 -16.29 -6.25 8.24
C HIS A 51 -16.05 -7.77 8.39
N GLY A 52 -14.92 -8.20 8.97
CA GLY A 52 -14.62 -9.60 9.25
C GLY A 52 -13.86 -10.32 8.14
N LYS A 53 -13.43 -9.64 7.07
CA LYS A 53 -12.58 -10.25 6.05
C LYS A 53 -11.15 -10.41 6.56
N SER A 54 -10.50 -11.51 6.15
CA SER A 54 -9.07 -11.68 6.40
C SER A 54 -8.26 -10.58 5.71
N GLN A 55 -7.09 -10.22 6.26
CA GLN A 55 -6.20 -9.22 5.66
C GLN A 55 -5.87 -9.57 4.20
N THR A 56 -5.63 -10.85 3.91
CA THR A 56 -5.33 -11.33 2.55
C THR A 56 -6.51 -11.15 1.61
N SER A 57 -7.71 -11.54 2.03
CA SER A 57 -8.94 -11.39 1.23
C SER A 57 -9.27 -9.91 0.98
N ALA A 58 -9.21 -9.08 2.02
CA ALA A 58 -9.43 -7.64 1.92
C ALA A 58 -8.43 -6.98 0.97
N SER A 59 -7.14 -7.32 1.09
CA SER A 59 -6.08 -6.78 0.22
C SER A 59 -6.29 -7.20 -1.23
N MET A 60 -6.63 -8.46 -1.51
CA MET A 60 -6.91 -8.91 -2.88
C MET A 60 -8.12 -8.22 -3.50
N GLU A 61 -9.19 -8.03 -2.73
CA GLU A 61 -10.41 -7.39 -3.20
C GLU A 61 -10.19 -5.92 -3.55
N VAL A 62 -9.50 -5.20 -2.68
CA VAL A 62 -9.15 -3.80 -2.91
C VAL A 62 -8.15 -3.67 -4.06
N MET A 63 -7.13 -4.53 -4.13
CA MET A 63 -6.20 -4.53 -5.27
C MET A 63 -6.89 -4.84 -6.59
N ARG A 64 -7.91 -5.71 -6.62
CA ARG A 64 -8.75 -5.92 -7.80
C ARG A 64 -9.59 -4.69 -8.13
N LYS A 65 -10.23 -4.08 -7.12
CA LYS A 65 -11.06 -2.88 -7.28
C LYS A 65 -10.27 -1.71 -7.87
N TYR A 66 -9.04 -1.52 -7.39
CA TYR A 66 -8.14 -0.45 -7.83
C TYR A 66 -7.10 -0.92 -8.86
N GLN A 67 -7.27 -2.10 -9.46
CA GLN A 67 -6.25 -2.71 -10.32
C GLN A 67 -5.84 -1.78 -11.46
N ASP A 68 -6.80 -1.11 -12.10
CA ASP A 68 -6.52 -0.23 -13.23
C ASP A 68 -5.84 1.07 -12.79
N GLU A 69 -6.19 1.60 -11.62
CA GLU A 69 -5.54 2.78 -11.04
C GLU A 69 -4.10 2.45 -10.61
N ILE A 70 -3.91 1.28 -9.98
CA ILE A 70 -2.60 0.77 -9.62
C ILE A 70 -1.75 0.60 -10.88
N LYS A 71 -2.27 -0.06 -11.92
CA LYS A 71 -1.56 -0.24 -13.21
C LYS A 71 -1.18 1.08 -13.88
N ARG A 72 -1.98 2.14 -13.72
CA ARG A 72 -1.65 3.49 -14.22
C ARG A 72 -0.62 4.21 -13.35
N ALA A 73 -0.53 3.86 -12.08
CA ALA A 73 0.44 4.40 -11.14
C ALA A 73 1.83 3.73 -11.22
N PHE A 74 1.87 2.48 -11.68
CA PHE A 74 3.08 1.74 -12.05
C PHE A 74 3.60 2.19 -13.42
#